data_AF-A0A521I878-F1
#
_entry.id   AF-A0A521I878-F1
#
_cell.length_a   1.000
_cell.length_b   1.000
_cell.length_c   1.000
_cell.angle_alpha   90.00
_cell.angle_beta   90.00
_cell.angle_gamma   90.00
#
_symmetry.space_group_name_H-M   'P 1'
#
loop_
_entity.id
_entity.type
_entity.pdbx_description
1 polymer ?
#
loop_
_entity_poly.entity_id
_entity_poly.type
_entity_poly.pdbx_seq_one_letter_code
_entity_poly.pdbx_strand_id
1 'polypeptide(L)' 'MSADALCVGVCMIDWDSGVCLGCGRTADEINGVPIPPPPADERGAAAPAPLPPNVAAQVGEGSD' A
#
# COMPACT_ATOMS: atom_id res chain seq x y z
N MET A 1 -0.94 24.85 -4.95
CA MET A 1 0.16 24.06 -4.40
C MET A 1 -0.47 22.84 -3.74
N SER A 2 -0.83 21.83 -4.54
CA SER A 2 -1.80 20.82 -4.12
C SER A 2 -1.47 19.49 -4.78
N ALA A 3 -0.44 18.86 -4.28
CA ALA A 3 -0.22 17.43 -4.39
C ALA A 3 0.32 17.04 -3.02
N ASP A 4 -0.61 16.80 -2.10
CA ASP A 4 -0.35 16.08 -0.85
C ASP A 4 -0.04 14.64 -1.26
N ALA A 5 1.08 14.47 -1.96
CA ALA A 5 1.67 13.16 -2.20
C ALA A 5 1.78 12.54 -0.82
N LEU A 6 1.26 11.34 -0.64
CA LEU A 6 1.30 10.57 0.61
C LEU A 6 2.73 10.38 1.18
N CYS A 7 3.75 10.93 0.53
CA CYS A 7 5.03 11.32 1.11
C CYS A 7 4.86 12.33 2.26
N VAL A 8 4.84 11.81 3.49
CA VAL A 8 4.93 12.56 4.77
C VAL A 8 6.24 13.33 4.98
N GLY A 9 6.90 13.84 3.92
CA GLY A 9 8.14 14.63 3.98
C GLY A 9 9.40 13.85 4.37
N VAL A 10 9.29 12.57 4.71
CA VAL A 10 10.40 11.66 5.05
C VAL A 10 10.95 10.93 3.82
N CYS A 11 10.19 10.97 2.72
CA CYS A 11 10.34 10.10 1.57
C CYS A 11 10.77 10.91 0.33
N MET A 12 12.01 10.73 -0.15
CA MET A 12 12.49 11.28 -1.42
C MET A 12 12.27 10.27 -2.55
N ILE A 13 11.80 10.75 -3.71
CA ILE A 13 11.71 9.96 -4.94
C ILE A 13 13.07 9.97 -5.63
N ASP A 14 13.59 8.79 -5.92
CA ASP A 14 14.66 8.62 -6.88
C ASP A 14 14.04 8.62 -8.29
N TRP A 15 14.35 9.65 -9.07
CA TRP A 15 13.74 9.86 -10.38
C TRP A 15 14.31 8.96 -11.48
N ASP A 16 15.48 8.35 -11.24
CA ASP A 16 16.08 7.40 -12.18
C ASP A 16 15.40 6.03 -12.11
N SER A 17 15.05 5.58 -10.90
CA SER A 17 14.35 4.30 -10.65
C SER A 17 12.83 4.45 -10.53
N GLY A 18 12.33 5.67 -10.33
CA GLY A 18 10.90 5.96 -10.17
C GLY A 18 10.31 5.49 -8.84
N VAL A 19 11.14 5.16 -7.85
CA VAL A 19 10.73 4.67 -6.53
C VAL A 19 11.16 5.59 -5.39
N CYS A 20 10.41 5.53 -4.30
CA CYS A 20 10.75 6.23 -3.08
C CYS A 20 11.84 5.50 -2.28
N LEU A 21 12.89 6.23 -1.89
CA LEU A 21 13.98 5.72 -1.05
C LEU A 21 13.55 5.40 0.39
N GLY A 22 12.46 6.00 0.88
CA GLY A 22 11.98 5.80 2.26
C GLY A 22 11.03 4.62 2.39
N CYS A 23 10.04 4.51 1.49
CA CYS A 23 8.97 3.52 1.60
C CYS A 23 8.96 2.46 0.49
N GLY A 24 9.83 2.58 -0.52
CA GLY A 24 9.95 1.60 -1.62
C GLY A 24 8.80 1.59 -2.62
N ARG A 25 7.82 2.49 -2.49
CA ARG A 25 6.70 2.62 -3.43
C ARG A 25 7.07 3.44 -4.65
N THR A 26 6.45 3.16 -5.78
CA THR A 26 6.57 3.95 -7.02
C THR A 26 5.90 5.31 -6.89
N ALA A 27 6.32 6.26 -7.72
CA ALA A 27 5.68 7.57 -7.81
C ALA A 27 4.18 7.45 -8.17
N ASP A 28 3.80 6.52 -9.04
CA ASP A 28 2.42 6.28 -9.44
C ASP A 28 1.55 5.80 -8.27
N GLU A 29 2.05 4.85 -7.46
CA GLU A 29 1.38 4.40 -6.24
C GLU A 29 1.19 5.53 -5.22
N ILE A 30 2.16 6.44 -5.11
CA ILE A 30 2.12 7.58 -4.17
C ILE A 30 1.15 8.66 -4.66
N ASN A 31 1.06 8.88 -5.97
CA ASN A 31 0.15 9.84 -6.59
C ASN A 31 -1.28 9.30 -6.76
N GLY A 32 -1.52 8.04 -6.37
CA GLY A 32 -2.83 7.41 -6.50
C GLY A 32 -3.24 7.14 -7.95
N VAL A 33 -2.26 7.00 -8.86
CA VAL A 33 -2.53 6.61 -10.25
C VAL A 33 -3.09 5.19 -10.23
N PRO A 34 -4.29 4.94 -10.79
CA PRO A 34 -4.86 3.60 -10.81
C PRO A 34 -3.95 2.65 -11.60
N ILE A 35 -3.37 1.68 -10.89
CA ILE A 35 -2.61 0.60 -11.53
C ILE A 35 -3.60 -0.53 -11.81
N PRO A 36 -3.64 -1.10 -13.02
CA PRO A 36 -4.43 -2.29 -13.26
C PRO A 36 -4.04 -3.37 -12.24
N PRO A 37 -5.01 -4.12 -11.69
CA PRO A 37 -4.68 -5.18 -10.75
C PRO A 37 -3.66 -6.12 -11.43
N PRO A 38 -2.67 -6.62 -10.67
CA PRO A 38 -1.77 -7.63 -11.22
C PRO A 38 -2.61 -8.78 -11.78
N PRO A 39 -2.17 -9.42 -12.88
CA PRO A 39 -2.86 -10.59 -13.40
C PRO A 39 -3.07 -11.56 -12.23
N ALA A 40 -4.29 -12.07 -12.09
CA ALA A 40 -4.65 -12.94 -10.98
C ALA A 40 -3.68 -14.12 -10.96
N ASP A 41 -2.74 -14.09 -10.02
CA ASP A 41 -1.80 -15.17 -9.81
C ASP A 41 -2.61 -16.33 -9.23
N GLU A 42 -2.90 -17.33 -10.06
CA GLU A 42 -3.60 -18.56 -9.65
C GLU A 42 -2.83 -19.34 -8.57
N ARG A 43 -1.59 -18.92 -8.23
CA ARG A 43 -0.78 -19.45 -7.13
C ARG A 43 -1.02 -18.76 -5.77
N GLY A 44 -1.84 -17.70 -5.71
CA GLY A 44 -1.98 -16.83 -4.53
C GLY A 44 -3.27 -16.96 -3.73
N ALA A 45 -4.20 -17.84 -4.10
CA ALA A 45 -5.40 -18.11 -3.31
C ALA A 45 -5.10 -18.97 -2.07
N ALA A 46 -4.06 -18.60 -1.30
CA ALA A 46 -4.00 -19.04 0.08
C ALA A 46 -5.11 -18.28 0.81
N ALA A 47 -6.04 -19.02 1.43
CA ALA A 47 -7.04 -18.44 2.30
C ALA A 47 -6.34 -17.46 3.26
N PRO A 48 -6.92 -16.27 3.52
CA PRO A 48 -6.31 -15.31 4.43
C PRO A 48 -6.00 -16.01 5.74
N ALA A 49 -4.73 -15.99 6.14
CA ALA A 49 -4.32 -16.55 7.41
C ALA A 49 -5.12 -15.86 8.52
N PRO A 50 -5.60 -16.61 9.54
CA PRO A 50 -6.37 -16.01 10.62
C PRO A 50 -5.53 -14.92 11.26
N LEU A 51 -6.15 -13.75 11.46
CA LEU A 51 -5.52 -12.66 12.19
C LEU A 51 -5.14 -13.14 13.60
N PRO A 52 -4.00 -12.69 14.14
CA PRO A 52 -3.64 -13.02 15.51
C PRO A 52 -4.67 -12.41 16.49
N PRO A 53 -4.89 -13.02 17.68
CA PRO A 53 -6.01 -12.67 18.55
C PRO A 53 -6.08 -11.19 18.95
N ASN A 54 -4.92 -10.55 19.11
CA ASN A 54 -4.80 -9.14 19.44
C ASN A 54 -5.28 -8.20 18.32
N VAL A 55 -5.24 -8.64 17.05
CA VAL A 55 -5.68 -7.88 15.89
C VAL A 55 -7.15 -8.19 15.58
N ALA A 56 -7.57 -9.44 15.72
CA ALA A 56 -8.96 -9.85 15.49
C ALA A 56 -9.96 -9.14 16.41
N ALA A 57 -9.60 -8.92 17.68
CA ALA A 57 -10.44 -8.20 18.64
C ALA A 57 -10.72 -6.75 18.18
N GLN A 58 -9.70 -6.06 17.67
CA GLN A 58 -9.80 -4.64 17.30
C GLN A 58 -10.63 -4.39 16.03
N VAL A 59 -10.61 -5.33 15.09
CA VAL A 59 -11.37 -5.22 13.82
C VAL A 59 -12.87 -5.47 14.04
N GLY A 60 -13.25 -6.24 15.06
CA GLY A 60 -14.64 -6.55 15.38
C GLY A 60 -15.43 -5.40 16.02
N GLU A 61 -14.76 -4.37 16.51
CA GLU A 61 -15.40 -3.24 17.23
C GLU A 61 -15.83 -2.08 16.31
N GLY A 62 -15.56 -2.16 15.00
CA GLY A 62 -15.74 -1.04 14.06
C GLY A 62 -16.56 -1.33 12.80
N SER A 63 -17.69 -2.03 12.93
CA SER A 63 -18.69 -2.13 11.84
C SER A 63 -20.00 -1.43 12.22
N ASP A 64 -20.11 -0.15 11.86
CA ASP A 64 -21.37 0.55 11.59
C ASP A 64 -21.20 1.42 10.33
#